data_AF-A0A1V9DYK3-F1
#
_entry.id   AF-A0A1V9DYK3-F1
#
_cell.length_a   1.000
_cell.length_b   1.000
_cell.length_c   1.000
_cell.angle_alpha   90.00
_cell.angle_beta   90.00
_cell.angle_gamma   90.00
#
_symmetry.space_group_name_H-M   'P 1'
#
loop_
_entity.id
_entity.type
_entity.pdbx_description
1 polymer ?
#
loop_
_entity_poly.entity_id
_entity_poly.type
_entity_poly.pdbx_seq_one_letter_code
_entity_poly.pdbx_strand_id
1 'polypeptide(L)'
;MVNRKYMKSGKNIFLKKWVAGNLVVYTGALGLFHPLIAHGFTGDHDRLLTTPQFIMHTLSLVVFVFLLVITRNKTFQLVEERKTLAGIWPFLIITPGVFWLGYYTLFIPFDILFMFLSIGLINAIQLKPLVKFPTKWVRQCILVYLLAAITGIVIGLGAHLLWYKDLQGIAKDLATWLSISSPAGLVVAYWVRSIFKKQLIMPEDYEAEMIPEQKVQLSKVA
;
A
#
# COMPACT_ATOMS: atom_id res chain seq x y z
N MET A 1 -4.99 9.88 -35.11
CA MET A 1 -5.44 8.57 -34.62
C MET A 1 -4.33 8.05 -33.71
N VAL A 2 -4.41 8.29 -32.40
CA VAL A 2 -3.37 7.79 -31.47
C VAL A 2 -3.43 6.26 -31.48
N ASN A 3 -2.30 5.62 -31.73
CA ASN A 3 -2.23 4.18 -31.95
C ASN A 3 -2.65 3.45 -30.65
N ARG A 4 -3.75 2.68 -30.67
CA ARG A 4 -4.24 1.87 -29.52
C ARG A 4 -3.15 0.99 -28.88
N LYS A 5 -2.10 0.66 -29.64
CA LYS A 5 -0.91 -0.08 -29.17
C LYS A 5 -0.11 0.71 -28.12
N TYR A 6 0.01 2.03 -28.25
CA TYR A 6 0.70 2.89 -27.26
C TYR A 6 -0.13 3.09 -25.98
N MET A 7 -1.47 3.21 -26.08
CA MET A 7 -2.36 3.33 -24.90
C MET A 7 -2.30 2.09 -23.99
N LYS A 8 -2.19 0.90 -24.58
CA LYS A 8 -1.93 -0.33 -23.80
C LYS A 8 -0.57 -0.32 -23.11
N SER A 9 0.39 0.49 -23.57
CA SER A 9 1.74 0.53 -23.01
C SER A 9 1.79 1.26 -21.66
N GLY A 10 1.27 2.50 -21.58
CA GLY A 10 1.32 3.34 -20.37
C GLY A 10 0.64 2.68 -19.16
N LYS A 11 -0.61 2.24 -19.34
CA LYS A 11 -1.36 1.51 -18.30
C LYS A 11 -0.65 0.23 -17.85
N ASN A 12 -0.05 -0.52 -18.78
CA ASN A 12 0.69 -1.73 -18.41
C ASN A 12 1.96 -1.40 -17.61
N ILE A 13 2.67 -0.32 -17.94
CA ILE A 13 3.82 0.15 -17.17
C ILE A 13 3.39 0.56 -15.76
N PHE A 14 2.30 1.33 -15.63
CA PHE A 14 1.72 1.70 -14.33
C PHE A 14 1.42 0.46 -13.49
N LEU A 15 0.70 -0.52 -14.06
CA LEU A 15 0.30 -1.73 -13.33
C LEU A 15 1.49 -2.60 -12.93
N LYS A 16 2.55 -2.65 -13.74
CA LYS A 16 3.80 -3.35 -13.39
C LYS A 16 4.52 -2.64 -12.24
N LYS A 17 4.67 -1.31 -12.32
CA LYS A 17 5.28 -0.52 -11.25
C LYS A 17 4.48 -0.59 -9.95
N TRP A 18 3.15 -0.59 -10.02
CA TRP A 18 2.27 -0.77 -8.87
C TRP A 18 2.56 -2.08 -8.14
N VAL A 19 2.57 -3.19 -8.89
CA VAL A 19 2.84 -4.52 -8.31
C VAL A 19 4.24 -4.56 -7.71
N ALA A 20 5.27 -4.24 -8.50
CA ALA A 20 6.65 -4.30 -8.04
C ALA A 20 6.88 -3.41 -6.81
N GLY A 21 6.34 -2.19 -6.83
CA GLY A 21 6.45 -1.25 -5.73
C GLY A 21 5.79 -1.75 -4.44
N ASN A 22 4.56 -2.28 -4.51
CA ASN A 22 3.90 -2.82 -3.32
C ASN A 22 4.64 -4.05 -2.78
N LEU A 23 5.12 -4.96 -3.63
CA LEU A 23 5.88 -6.13 -3.15
C LEU A 23 7.18 -5.71 -2.47
N VAL A 24 7.92 -4.76 -3.04
CA VAL A 24 9.15 -4.23 -2.42
C VAL A 24 8.85 -3.53 -1.10
N VAL A 25 7.79 -2.72 -1.03
CA VAL A 25 7.46 -1.99 0.20
C VAL A 25 6.95 -2.91 1.30
N TYR A 26 6.01 -3.82 1.01
CA TYR A 26 5.50 -4.70 2.07
C TYR A 26 6.51 -5.76 2.46
N THR A 27 7.09 -6.53 1.53
CA THR A 27 8.07 -7.57 1.90
C THR A 27 9.39 -6.96 2.37
N GLY A 28 9.87 -5.91 1.71
CA GLY A 28 11.14 -5.27 2.04
C GLY A 28 11.02 -4.30 3.21
N ALA A 29 10.28 -3.21 3.07
CA ALA A 29 10.24 -2.19 4.12
C ALA A 29 9.50 -2.68 5.38
N LEU A 30 8.34 -3.31 5.25
CA LEU A 30 7.59 -3.81 6.41
C LEU A 30 8.04 -5.21 6.86
N GLY A 31 8.40 -6.11 5.95
CA GLY A 31 8.79 -7.47 6.30
C GLY A 31 10.22 -7.61 6.80
N LEU A 32 11.15 -6.84 6.22
CA LEU A 32 12.58 -6.94 6.52
C LEU A 32 13.08 -5.75 7.34
N PHE A 33 12.88 -4.51 6.88
CA PHE A 33 13.46 -3.35 7.55
C PHE A 33 12.78 -2.99 8.86
N HIS A 34 11.46 -3.15 8.95
CA HIS A 34 10.74 -2.91 10.20
C HIS A 34 11.31 -3.71 11.37
N PRO A 35 11.38 -5.06 11.34
CA PRO A 35 11.93 -5.82 12.46
C PRO A 35 13.41 -5.53 12.71
N LEU A 36 14.21 -5.26 11.67
CA LEU A 36 15.62 -4.90 11.85
C LEU A 36 15.80 -3.57 12.62
N ILE A 37 14.97 -2.58 12.33
CA ILE A 37 15.01 -1.29 13.04
C ILE A 37 14.37 -1.43 14.43
N ALA A 38 13.20 -2.07 14.50
CA ALA A 38 12.37 -2.14 15.71
C ALA A 38 12.90 -3.11 16.77
N HIS A 39 13.44 -4.27 16.37
CA HIS A 39 13.91 -5.31 17.27
C HIS A 39 15.42 -5.53 17.18
N GLY A 40 16.06 -5.24 16.04
CA GLY A 40 17.50 -5.45 15.87
C GLY A 40 18.37 -4.66 16.86
N PHE A 41 17.92 -3.47 17.28
CA PHE A 41 18.66 -2.62 18.23
C PHE A 41 18.19 -2.74 19.68
N THR A 42 16.94 -3.18 19.91
CA THR A 42 16.32 -3.16 21.26
C THR A 42 15.89 -4.52 21.76
N GLY A 43 16.10 -5.57 20.96
CA GLY A 43 15.73 -6.95 21.27
C GLY A 43 14.22 -7.19 21.31
N ASP A 44 13.89 -8.40 21.74
CA ASP A 44 12.53 -8.87 21.97
C ASP A 44 11.87 -8.07 23.11
N HIS A 45 10.55 -8.00 23.08
CA HIS A 45 9.78 -7.39 24.15
C HIS A 45 8.47 -8.11 24.39
N ASP A 46 7.98 -7.99 25.62
CA ASP A 46 6.63 -8.40 25.98
C ASP A 46 5.62 -7.31 25.58
N ARG A 47 4.45 -7.30 26.21
CA ARG A 47 3.37 -6.35 25.88
C ARG A 47 3.69 -4.88 26.20
N LEU A 48 4.55 -4.61 27.17
CA LEU A 48 4.93 -3.26 27.56
C LEU A 48 6.29 -2.92 26.98
N LEU A 49 6.31 -1.90 26.12
CA LEU A 49 7.54 -1.40 25.54
C LEU A 49 8.27 -0.50 26.52
N THR A 50 9.58 -0.68 26.60
CA THR A 50 10.48 0.35 27.12
C THR A 50 10.49 1.56 26.19
N THR A 51 10.90 2.72 26.70
CA THR A 51 11.01 3.95 25.90
C THR A 51 11.86 3.76 24.63
N PRO A 52 13.05 3.12 24.67
CA PRO A 52 13.82 2.87 23.45
C PRO A 52 13.08 1.98 22.44
N GLN A 53 12.40 0.92 22.90
CA GLN A 53 11.63 0.03 22.02
C GLN A 53 10.50 0.79 21.33
N PHE A 54 9.74 1.61 22.06
CA PHE A 54 8.68 2.43 21.49
C PHE A 54 9.20 3.41 20.42
N ILE A 55 10.34 4.07 20.69
CA ILE A 55 10.98 4.99 19.74
C ILE A 55 11.40 4.24 18.48
N MET A 56 12.06 3.10 18.60
CA MET A 56 12.55 2.33 17.45
C MET A 56 11.42 1.75 16.61
N HIS A 57 10.35 1.26 17.24
CA HIS A 57 9.13 0.85 16.54
C HIS A 57 8.51 2.03 15.78
N THR A 58 8.36 3.19 16.41
CA THR A 58 7.79 4.37 15.75
C THR A 58 8.66 4.82 14.57
N LEU A 59 9.98 4.87 14.74
CA LEU A 59 10.92 5.22 13.68
C LEU A 59 10.81 4.25 12.50
N SER A 60 10.74 2.95 12.77
CA SER A 60 10.61 1.93 11.72
C SER A 60 9.29 2.07 10.93
N LEU A 61 8.18 2.41 11.60
CA LEU A 61 6.90 2.69 10.95
C LEU A 61 6.96 3.96 10.09
N VAL A 62 7.64 5.01 10.57
CA VAL A 62 7.88 6.22 9.79
C VAL A 62 8.68 5.90 8.53
N VAL A 63 9.76 5.12 8.64
CA VAL A 63 10.57 4.68 7.48
C VAL A 63 9.70 3.89 6.49
N PHE A 64 8.90 2.95 6.96
CA PHE A 64 7.95 2.21 6.13
C PHE A 64 6.97 3.13 5.39
N VAL A 65 6.36 4.09 6.10
CA VAL A 65 5.43 5.07 5.52
C VAL A 65 6.11 5.91 4.44
N PHE A 66 7.35 6.38 4.68
CA PHE A 66 8.11 7.13 3.68
C PHE A 66 8.32 6.30 2.41
N LEU A 67 8.79 5.06 2.53
CA LEU A 67 9.03 4.18 1.39
C LEU A 67 7.72 3.84 0.65
N LEU A 68 6.62 3.63 1.38
CA LEU A 68 5.29 3.43 0.82
C LEU A 68 4.83 4.62 -0.01
N VAL A 69 4.88 5.84 0.55
CA VAL A 69 4.41 7.05 -0.14
C VAL A 69 5.29 7.39 -1.33
N ILE A 70 6.61 7.31 -1.20
CA ILE A 70 7.56 7.53 -2.31
C ILE A 70 7.26 6.57 -3.46
N THR A 71 7.16 5.28 -3.17
CA THR A 71 6.95 4.24 -4.19
C THR A 71 5.60 4.40 -4.88
N ARG A 72 4.55 4.65 -4.09
CA ARG A 72 3.21 4.95 -4.59
C ARG A 72 3.23 6.17 -5.50
N ASN A 73 3.74 7.30 -5.03
CA ASN A 73 3.70 8.56 -5.77
C ASN A 73 4.58 8.50 -7.04
N LYS A 74 5.73 7.82 -7.02
CA LYS A 74 6.53 7.53 -8.22
C LYS A 74 5.78 6.71 -9.26
N THR A 75 4.85 5.86 -8.83
CA THR A 75 3.99 5.11 -9.74
C THR A 75 2.90 6.01 -10.33
N PHE A 76 2.30 6.88 -9.50
CA PHE A 76 1.27 7.83 -9.92
C PHE A 76 1.77 9.02 -10.73
N GLN A 77 3.08 9.27 -10.76
CA GLN A 77 3.71 10.19 -11.72
C GLN A 77 3.45 9.82 -13.19
N LEU A 78 3.07 8.57 -13.47
CA LEU A 78 2.65 8.14 -14.81
C LEU A 78 1.20 8.51 -15.15
N VAL A 79 0.43 8.99 -14.17
CA VAL A 79 -1.00 9.30 -14.31
C VAL A 79 -1.25 10.79 -14.16
N GLU A 80 -0.49 11.48 -13.31
CA GLU A 80 -0.59 12.93 -13.11
C GLU A 80 0.78 13.48 -12.68
N GLU A 81 0.97 14.80 -12.69
CA GLU A 81 2.19 15.48 -12.23
C GLU A 81 2.32 15.46 -10.69
N ARG A 82 2.33 14.26 -10.09
CA ARG A 82 2.37 14.08 -8.64
C ARG A 82 3.79 14.26 -8.10
N LYS A 83 3.96 15.15 -7.12
CA LYS A 83 5.22 15.28 -6.37
C LYS A 83 5.50 14.00 -5.55
N THR A 84 6.77 13.64 -5.40
CA THR A 84 7.21 12.40 -4.71
C THR A 84 6.65 12.24 -3.30
N LEU A 85 6.53 13.32 -2.52
CA LEU A 85 6.00 13.30 -1.14
C LEU A 85 4.56 13.84 -1.02
N ALA A 86 3.84 13.97 -2.14
CA ALA A 86 2.47 14.48 -2.11
C ALA A 86 1.55 13.60 -1.25
N GLY A 87 0.80 14.24 -0.34
CA GLY A 87 -0.14 13.55 0.53
C GLY A 87 0.49 12.65 1.60
N ILE A 88 1.77 12.88 1.98
CA ILE A 88 2.46 12.07 2.99
C ILE A 88 1.89 12.25 4.41
N TRP A 89 1.42 13.45 4.76
CA TRP A 89 1.04 13.79 6.13
C TRP A 89 -0.03 12.88 6.75
N PRO A 90 -1.13 12.54 6.06
CA PRO A 90 -2.10 11.58 6.60
C PRO A 90 -1.48 10.22 6.92
N PHE A 91 -0.52 9.73 6.13
CA PHE A 91 0.16 8.46 6.45
C PHE A 91 1.05 8.61 7.68
N LEU A 92 1.85 9.67 7.78
CA LEU A 92 2.78 9.85 8.91
C LEU A 92 2.08 10.00 10.25
N ILE A 93 0.87 10.57 10.27
CA ILE A 93 0.13 10.81 11.50
C ILE A 93 -0.82 9.65 11.80
N ILE A 94 -1.67 9.29 10.85
CA ILE A 94 -2.78 8.35 11.12
C ILE A 94 -2.23 6.93 11.20
N THR A 95 -1.33 6.51 10.31
CA THR A 95 -0.89 5.10 10.26
C THR A 95 -0.12 4.68 11.51
N PRO A 96 0.88 5.42 12.02
CA PRO A 96 1.49 5.10 13.32
C PRO A 96 0.51 5.26 14.48
N GLY A 97 -0.34 6.30 14.47
CA GLY A 97 -1.29 6.56 15.55
C GLY A 97 -2.28 5.40 15.77
N VAL A 98 -2.88 4.91 14.68
CA VAL A 98 -3.82 3.78 14.76
C VAL A 98 -3.13 2.43 14.94
N PHE A 99 -1.87 2.28 14.48
CA PHE A 99 -1.05 1.11 14.84
C PHE A 99 -0.88 1.02 16.35
N TRP A 100 -0.45 2.12 16.99
CA TRP A 100 -0.27 2.17 18.43
C TRP A 100 -1.59 2.04 19.20
N LEU A 101 -2.68 2.61 18.67
CA LEU A 101 -4.01 2.39 19.23
C LEU A 101 -4.34 0.90 19.26
N GLY A 102 -4.16 0.18 18.14
CA GLY A 102 -4.39 -1.26 18.07
C GLY A 102 -3.50 -2.02 19.06
N TYR A 103 -2.21 -1.71 19.10
CA TYR A 103 -1.23 -2.35 19.98
C TYR A 103 -1.59 -2.20 21.47
N TYR A 104 -1.87 -0.98 21.94
CA TYR A 104 -2.08 -0.74 23.37
C TYR A 104 -3.49 -1.09 23.84
N THR A 105 -4.51 -1.03 22.97
CA THR A 105 -5.90 -1.31 23.38
C THR A 105 -6.31 -2.77 23.22
N LEU A 106 -5.94 -3.39 22.10
CA LEU A 106 -6.40 -4.74 21.72
C LEU A 106 -5.26 -5.75 21.54
N PHE A 107 -4.00 -5.28 21.59
CA PHE A 107 -2.79 -6.07 21.42
C PHE A 107 -2.63 -6.68 20.02
N ILE A 108 -1.55 -7.42 19.78
CA ILE A 108 -1.30 -8.11 18.50
C ILE A 108 -2.45 -9.11 18.28
N PRO A 109 -3.07 -9.17 17.08
CA PRO A 109 -2.63 -8.60 15.80
C PRO A 109 -3.39 -7.33 15.36
N PHE A 110 -4.05 -6.64 16.28
CA PHE A 110 -4.91 -5.48 15.95
C PHE A 110 -4.13 -4.25 15.51
N ASP A 111 -2.88 -4.12 15.94
CA ASP A 111 -1.90 -3.15 15.44
C ASP A 111 -1.70 -3.25 13.91
N ILE A 112 -1.48 -4.47 13.40
CA ILE A 112 -1.32 -4.77 11.98
C ILE A 112 -2.63 -4.53 11.23
N LEU A 113 -3.76 -5.01 11.79
CA LEU A 113 -5.08 -4.79 11.22
C LEU A 113 -5.38 -3.30 11.04
N PHE A 114 -5.17 -2.50 12.08
CA PHE A 114 -5.45 -1.06 12.06
C PHE A 114 -4.50 -0.31 11.12
N MET A 115 -3.21 -0.68 11.10
CA MET A 115 -2.25 -0.12 10.16
C MET A 115 -2.71 -0.31 8.70
N PHE A 116 -3.04 -1.53 8.28
CA PHE A 116 -3.52 -1.78 6.91
C PHE A 116 -4.83 -1.06 6.61
N LEU A 117 -5.79 -1.07 7.52
CA LEU A 117 -7.06 -0.35 7.34
C LEU A 117 -6.84 1.16 7.16
N SER A 118 -5.92 1.76 7.92
CA SER A 118 -5.59 3.17 7.79
C SER A 118 -5.00 3.51 6.41
N ILE A 119 -4.07 2.68 5.92
CA ILE A 119 -3.48 2.84 4.59
C ILE A 119 -4.58 2.73 3.52
N GLY A 120 -5.49 1.76 3.68
CA GLY A 120 -6.64 1.58 2.81
C GLY A 120 -7.56 2.79 2.79
N LEU A 121 -7.88 3.37 3.95
CA LEU A 121 -8.71 4.56 4.07
C LEU A 121 -8.04 5.79 3.44
N ILE A 122 -6.76 6.01 3.72
CA ILE A 122 -6.02 7.15 3.16
C ILE A 122 -5.94 7.04 1.63
N ASN A 123 -5.63 5.84 1.10
CA ASN A 123 -5.63 5.61 -0.34
C ASN A 123 -7.03 5.74 -0.96
N ALA A 124 -8.07 5.29 -0.26
CA ALA A 124 -9.46 5.43 -0.70
C ALA A 124 -9.81 6.90 -0.92
N ILE A 125 -9.35 7.80 -0.05
CA ILE A 125 -9.59 9.24 -0.13
C ILE A 125 -8.68 9.89 -1.19
N GLN A 126 -7.36 9.70 -1.08
CA GLN A 126 -6.38 10.43 -1.90
C GLN A 126 -6.37 10.04 -3.38
N LEU A 127 -6.78 8.81 -3.70
CA LEU A 127 -6.81 8.30 -5.08
C LEU A 127 -8.21 8.34 -5.69
N LYS A 128 -9.20 8.83 -4.94
CA LYS A 128 -10.59 8.98 -5.36
C LYS A 128 -10.76 9.77 -6.68
N PRO A 129 -9.98 10.85 -6.96
CA PRO A 129 -10.12 11.59 -8.21
C PRO A 129 -9.59 10.84 -9.44
N LEU A 130 -8.77 9.80 -9.25
CA LEU A 130 -8.05 9.12 -10.33
C LEU A 130 -8.81 7.90 -10.88
N VAL A 131 -10.05 7.70 -10.45
CA VAL A 131 -10.83 6.51 -10.75
C VAL A 131 -12.21 6.86 -11.28
N LYS A 132 -12.70 6.03 -12.22
CA LYS A 132 -14.00 6.21 -12.88
C LYS A 132 -15.20 6.17 -11.93
N PHE A 133 -15.13 5.37 -10.86
CA PHE A 133 -16.25 5.15 -9.94
C PHE A 133 -15.85 5.38 -8.47
N PRO A 134 -15.82 6.65 -8.01
CA PRO A 134 -15.34 7.03 -6.68
C PRO A 134 -15.95 6.26 -5.50
N THR A 135 -17.28 6.09 -5.48
CA THR A 135 -17.97 5.39 -4.37
C THR A 135 -17.63 3.90 -4.32
N LYS A 136 -17.51 3.27 -5.50
CA LYS A 136 -17.10 1.87 -5.62
C LYS A 136 -15.65 1.68 -5.22
N TRP A 137 -14.77 2.61 -5.62
CA TRP A 137 -13.37 2.62 -5.26
C TRP A 137 -13.14 2.61 -3.75
N VAL A 138 -13.83 3.50 -3.01
CA VAL A 138 -13.66 3.57 -1.55
C VAL A 138 -13.96 2.22 -0.89
N ARG A 139 -15.09 1.60 -1.24
CA ARG A 139 -15.48 0.28 -0.69
C ARG A 139 -14.47 -0.81 -1.04
N GLN A 140 -14.02 -0.84 -2.30
CA GLN A 140 -13.05 -1.84 -2.74
C GLN A 140 -11.68 -1.65 -2.12
N CYS A 141 -11.22 -0.41 -1.95
CA CYS A 141 -9.95 -0.11 -1.33
C CYS A 141 -9.96 -0.55 0.15
N ILE A 142 -10.98 -0.19 0.92
CA ILE A 142 -11.13 -0.65 2.31
C ILE A 142 -11.16 -2.18 2.38
N LEU A 143 -11.96 -2.83 1.52
CA LEU A 143 -12.07 -4.29 1.50
C LEU A 143 -10.74 -4.99 1.17
N VAL A 144 -10.00 -4.49 0.17
CA VAL A 144 -8.70 -5.08 -0.20
C VAL A 144 -7.71 -5.00 0.95
N TYR A 145 -7.65 -3.86 1.65
CA TYR A 145 -6.74 -3.68 2.76
C TYR A 145 -7.14 -4.49 4.00
N LEU A 146 -8.44 -4.63 4.26
CA LEU A 146 -8.94 -5.57 5.28
C LEU A 146 -8.53 -7.01 4.96
N LEU A 147 -8.75 -7.44 3.72
CA LEU A 147 -8.37 -8.79 3.29
C LEU A 147 -6.86 -9.01 3.30
N ALA A 148 -6.07 -7.99 2.96
CA ALA A 148 -4.62 -8.05 3.05
C ALA A 148 -4.17 -8.28 4.50
N ALA A 149 -4.74 -7.54 5.45
CA ALA A 149 -4.46 -7.72 6.87
C ALA A 149 -4.83 -9.12 7.35
N ILE A 150 -6.05 -9.59 7.07
CA ILE A 150 -6.52 -10.92 7.46
C ILE A 150 -5.62 -12.00 6.85
N THR A 151 -5.31 -11.89 5.56
CA THR A 151 -4.46 -12.87 4.86
C THR A 151 -3.06 -12.91 5.48
N GLY A 152 -2.46 -11.75 5.76
CA GLY A 152 -1.18 -11.65 6.43
C GLY A 152 -1.18 -12.28 7.82
N ILE A 153 -2.16 -11.93 8.65
CA ILE A 153 -2.29 -12.43 10.02
C ILE A 153 -2.48 -13.94 10.03
N VAL A 154 -3.41 -14.46 9.23
CA VAL A 154 -3.72 -15.91 9.19
C VAL A 154 -2.51 -16.70 8.70
N ILE A 155 -1.84 -16.26 7.63
CA ILE A 155 -0.67 -16.96 7.11
C ILE A 155 0.51 -16.85 8.07
N GLY A 156 0.76 -15.67 8.65
CA GLY A 156 1.86 -15.47 9.60
C GLY A 156 1.68 -16.27 10.89
N LEU A 157 0.47 -16.31 11.45
CA LEU A 157 0.18 -17.14 12.62
C LEU A 157 0.30 -18.63 12.30
N GLY A 158 -0.25 -19.07 11.16
CA GLY A 158 -0.09 -20.46 10.71
C GLY A 158 1.38 -20.82 10.51
N ALA A 159 2.15 -19.94 9.89
CA ALA A 159 3.57 -20.15 9.64
C ALA A 159 4.40 -20.20 10.92
N HIS A 160 4.07 -19.35 11.88
CA HIS A 160 4.66 -19.37 13.22
C HIS A 160 4.44 -20.73 13.88
N LEU A 161 3.19 -21.17 13.97
CA LEU A 161 2.85 -22.43 14.65
C LEU A 161 3.45 -23.67 13.98
N LEU A 162 3.58 -23.66 12.65
CA LEU A 162 4.02 -24.83 11.88
C LEU A 162 5.53 -24.93 11.66
N TRP A 163 6.23 -23.80 11.48
CA TRP A 163 7.61 -23.84 10.97
C TRP A 163 8.65 -23.14 11.83
N TYR A 164 8.29 -22.10 12.59
CA TYR A 164 9.30 -21.28 13.26
C TYR A 164 8.94 -20.86 14.69
N LYS A 165 8.02 -21.56 15.35
CA LYS A 165 7.66 -21.30 16.76
C LYS A 165 8.86 -21.34 17.71
N ASP A 166 9.83 -22.20 17.39
CA ASP A 166 11.02 -22.46 18.20
C ASP A 166 12.22 -21.57 17.82
N LEU A 167 12.09 -20.72 16.79
CA LEU A 167 13.10 -19.69 16.54
C LEU A 167 13.11 -18.67 17.68
N GLN A 168 14.26 -18.01 17.88
CA GLN A 168 14.44 -17.01 18.93
C GLN A 168 15.03 -15.72 18.37
N GLY A 169 14.83 -14.63 19.10
CA GLY A 169 15.36 -13.31 18.77
C GLY A 169 14.96 -12.83 17.38
N ILE A 170 15.86 -12.07 16.77
CA ILE A 170 15.64 -11.43 15.47
C ILE A 170 15.26 -12.40 14.34
N ALA A 171 15.69 -13.66 14.40
CA ALA A 171 15.32 -14.65 13.39
C ALA A 171 13.81 -14.96 13.42
N LYS A 172 13.22 -15.05 14.62
CA LYS A 172 11.78 -15.22 14.81
C LYS A 172 11.01 -13.99 14.35
N ASP A 173 11.50 -12.79 14.68
CA ASP A 173 10.85 -11.53 14.27
C ASP A 173 10.85 -11.38 12.75
N LEU A 174 12.00 -11.62 12.12
CA LEU A 174 12.11 -11.61 10.65
C LEU A 174 11.17 -12.62 10.01
N ALA A 175 11.12 -13.86 10.50
CA ALA A 175 10.22 -14.88 9.98
C ALA A 175 8.74 -14.48 10.15
N THR A 176 8.39 -13.88 11.29
CA THR A 176 7.03 -13.40 11.59
C THR A 176 6.63 -12.25 10.67
N TRP A 177 7.45 -11.21 10.58
CA TRP A 177 7.13 -10.05 9.76
C TRP A 177 7.16 -10.36 8.26
N LEU A 178 8.08 -11.20 7.77
CA LEU A 178 8.09 -11.62 6.37
C LEU A 178 6.87 -12.47 6.00
N SER A 179 6.48 -13.40 6.86
CA SER A 179 5.33 -14.28 6.62
C SER A 179 3.99 -13.56 6.73
N ILE A 180 3.89 -12.45 7.48
CA ILE A 180 2.72 -11.60 7.49
C ILE A 180 2.71 -10.64 6.29
N SER A 181 3.81 -9.89 6.10
CA SER A 181 3.85 -8.78 5.16
C SER A 181 3.86 -9.22 3.70
N SER A 182 4.50 -10.35 3.37
CA SER A 182 4.58 -10.84 1.99
C SER A 182 3.23 -11.24 1.41
N PRO A 183 2.41 -12.09 2.07
CA PRO A 183 1.08 -12.38 1.58
C PRO A 183 0.14 -11.17 1.62
N ALA A 184 0.21 -10.31 2.63
CA ALA A 184 -0.54 -9.05 2.64
C ALA A 184 -0.17 -8.16 1.43
N GLY A 185 1.13 -8.06 1.13
CA GLY A 185 1.66 -7.35 -0.03
C GLY A 185 1.17 -7.93 -1.35
N LEU A 186 1.09 -9.26 -1.48
CA LEU A 186 0.52 -9.93 -2.66
C LEU A 186 -0.95 -9.54 -2.87
N VAL A 187 -1.76 -9.54 -1.81
CA VAL A 187 -3.17 -9.13 -1.88
C VAL A 187 -3.28 -7.68 -2.35
N VAL A 188 -2.59 -6.74 -1.70
CA VAL A 188 -2.60 -5.33 -2.11
C VAL A 188 -2.11 -5.15 -3.55
N ALA A 189 -0.99 -5.77 -3.90
CA ALA A 189 -0.38 -5.64 -5.22
C ALA A 189 -1.34 -6.10 -6.33
N TYR A 190 -1.88 -7.32 -6.22
CA TYR A 190 -2.63 -7.93 -7.32
C TYR A 190 -4.12 -7.60 -7.33
N TRP A 191 -4.75 -7.42 -6.17
CA TRP A 191 -6.17 -7.06 -6.13
C TRP A 191 -6.38 -5.60 -6.49
N VAL A 192 -5.58 -4.67 -5.97
CA VAL A 192 -5.65 -3.27 -6.38
C VAL A 192 -5.26 -3.12 -7.85
N ARG A 193 -4.27 -3.86 -8.36
CA ARG A 193 -3.98 -3.94 -9.80
C ARG A 193 -5.22 -4.31 -10.61
N SER A 194 -5.98 -5.30 -10.16
CA SER A 194 -7.21 -5.75 -10.84
C SER A 194 -8.30 -4.69 -10.84
N ILE A 195 -8.38 -3.88 -9.78
CA ILE A 195 -9.26 -2.71 -9.70
C ILE A 195 -8.80 -1.61 -10.67
N PHE A 196 -7.51 -1.24 -10.64
CA PHE A 196 -6.95 -0.21 -11.52
C PHE A 196 -7.05 -0.57 -13.00
N LYS A 197 -6.92 -1.84 -13.37
CA LYS A 197 -7.19 -2.30 -14.76
C LYS A 197 -8.54 -1.80 -15.28
N LYS A 198 -9.57 -1.78 -14.43
CA LYS A 198 -10.94 -1.43 -14.78
C LYS A 198 -11.28 0.06 -14.52
N GLN A 199 -10.71 0.63 -13.46
CA GLN A 199 -11.19 1.92 -12.93
C GLN A 199 -10.19 3.06 -13.04
N LEU A 200 -8.89 2.81 -13.16
CA LEU A 200 -7.91 3.89 -13.28
C LEU A 200 -8.16 4.66 -14.57
N ILE A 201 -8.22 5.99 -14.45
CA ILE A 201 -8.28 6.93 -15.56
C ILE A 201 -6.84 7.30 -15.91
N MET A 202 -6.46 7.10 -17.16
CA MET A 202 -5.15 7.51 -17.66
C MET A 202 -5.23 8.87 -18.38
N PRO A 203 -4.15 9.66 -18.46
CA PRO A 203 -4.11 10.87 -19.28
C PRO A 203 -4.57 10.63 -20.73
N GLU A 204 -4.19 9.48 -21.30
CA GLU A 204 -4.55 9.14 -22.68
C GLU A 204 -6.05 8.84 -22.86
N ASP A 205 -6.79 8.56 -21.76
CA ASP A 205 -8.24 8.35 -21.82
C ASP A 205 -8.97 9.68 -22.10
N TYR A 206 -8.46 10.82 -21.59
CA TYR A 206 -9.05 12.15 -21.80
C TYR A 206 -8.86 12.65 -23.25
N GLU A 207 -7.68 12.42 -23.84
CA GLU A 207 -7.41 12.82 -25.23
C GLU A 207 -8.30 12.08 -26.24
N ALA A 208 -8.67 10.83 -25.95
CA ALA A 208 -9.55 10.06 -26.81
C ALA A 208 -11.00 10.57 -26.79
N GLU A 209 -11.45 11.15 -25.68
CA GLU A 209 -12.80 11.70 -25.49
C GLU A 209 -12.97 13.12 -26.06
N MET A 210 -11.89 13.91 -26.21
CA MET A 210 -11.97 15.26 -26.81
C MET A 210 -12.07 15.26 -28.35
N ILE A 211 -11.70 14.17 -29.02
CA ILE A 211 -11.65 14.10 -30.50
C ILE A 211 -13.02 14.01 -31.23
N PRO A 212 -14.16 13.57 -30.65
CA PRO A 212 -15.42 13.52 -31.39
C PRO A 212 -16.12 14.88 -31.57
N GLU A 213 -16.10 15.77 -30.58
CA GLU A 213 -16.95 16.98 -30.61
C GLU A 213 -16.38 18.11 -31.48
N GLN A 214 -15.05 18.27 -31.53
CA GLN A 214 -14.42 19.31 -32.35
C GLN A 214 -14.50 19.02 -33.87
N LYS A 215 -14.59 17.74 -34.27
CA LYS A 215 -14.78 17.38 -35.69
C LYS A 215 -16.21 17.61 -36.17
N VAL A 216 -17.21 17.49 -35.30
CA VAL A 216 -18.60 17.74 -35.67
C VAL A 216 -18.85 19.24 -35.88
N GLN A 217 -18.21 20.11 -35.10
CA GLN A 217 -18.31 21.56 -35.32
C GLN A 217 -17.57 22.05 -36.58
N LEU A 218 -16.41 21.47 -36.92
CA LEU A 218 -15.68 21.87 -38.13
C LEU A 218 -16.28 21.34 -39.44
N SER A 219 -17.08 20.26 -39.41
CA SER A 219 -17.77 19.76 -40.61
C SER A 219 -19.06 20.49 -40.97
N LYS A 220 -19.55 21.38 -40.08
CA LYS A 220 -20.77 22.19 -40.32
C LYS A 220 -20.46 23.62 -40.83
N VAL A 221 -19.19 23.92 -41.10
CA VAL A 221 -18.74 25.24 -41.60
C VAL A 221 -18.03 25.09 -42.96
N ALA A 222 -18.23 23.97 -43.67
CA ALA A 222 -17.73 23.76 -45.03
C ALA A 222 -18.89 23.54 -45.99
#